data_AF-A0A2E2HFY7-F1
#
_entry.id   AF-A0A2E2HFY7-F1
#
_cell.length_a   1.000
_cell.length_b   1.000
_cell.length_c   1.000
_cell.angle_alpha   90.00
_cell.angle_beta   90.00
_cell.angle_gamma   90.00
#
_symmetry.space_group_name_H-M   'P 1'
#
loop_
_entity.id
_entity.type
_entity.pdbx_description
1 polymer ?
#
loop_
_entity_poly.entity_id
_entity_poly.type
_entity_poly.pdbx_seq_one_letter_code
_entity_poly.pdbx_strand_id
1 'polypeptide(L)' 'MSKQIDTSDLPDVRDGLNRKERTILYCLHETQRELNDRNVPTIMLYGRVVEHIDISEDEFQTILSRLTGKGGI' A
#
# COMPACT_ATOMS: atom_id res chain seq x y z
N MET A 1 -3.86 15.04 15.38
CA MET A 1 -2.43 14.69 15.36
C MET A 1 -2.17 13.96 14.06
N SER A 2 -1.79 14.68 13.01
CA SER A 2 -1.41 14.09 11.72
C SER A 2 -0.03 13.44 11.91
N LYS A 3 0.01 12.11 11.97
CA LYS A 3 1.27 11.37 12.07
C LYS A 3 1.94 11.46 10.70
N GLN A 4 2.82 12.44 10.54
CA GLN A 4 3.71 12.52 9.40
C GLN A 4 4.55 11.25 9.44
N ILE A 5 4.33 10.35 8.49
CA ILE A 5 5.13 9.15 8.35
C ILE A 5 6.54 9.60 8.00
N ASP A 6 7.47 9.43 8.94
CA ASP A 6 8.91 9.54 8.71
C ASP A 6 9.29 8.53 7.63
N THR A 7 9.31 8.99 6.38
CA THR A 7 9.71 8.20 5.20
C THR A 7 11.18 7.76 5.19
N SER A 8 11.94 8.10 6.23
CA SER A 8 13.35 7.76 6.42
C SER A 8 13.60 6.28 6.73
N ASP A 9 12.60 5.52 7.18
CA ASP A 9 12.70 4.06 7.43
C ASP A 9 12.05 3.20 6.34
N LEU A 10 11.59 3.83 5.26
CA LEU A 10 11.09 3.11 4.09
C LEU A 10 12.30 2.53 3.32
N PRO A 11 12.32 1.22 3.01
CA PRO A 11 13.43 0.62 2.27
C PRO A 11 13.67 1.41 0.98
N ASP A 12 14.94 1.81 0.85
CA ASP A 12 15.49 2.78 -0.08
C ASP A 12 15.15 2.44 -1.55
N VAL A 13 15.19 3.46 -2.42
CA VAL A 13 14.75 3.55 -3.84
C VAL A 13 15.29 2.48 -4.82
N ARG A 14 15.93 1.43 -4.32
CA ARG A 14 16.45 0.24 -5.01
C ARG A 14 15.44 -0.91 -5.07
N ASP A 15 14.29 -0.79 -4.43
CA ASP A 15 13.18 -1.75 -4.48
C ASP A 15 12.44 -1.74 -5.84
N GLY A 16 12.68 -0.73 -6.69
CA GLY A 16 11.96 -0.54 -7.94
C GLY A 16 10.52 -0.07 -7.74
N LEU A 17 10.12 0.28 -6.51
CA LEU A 17 8.79 0.72 -6.15
C LEU A 17 8.67 2.23 -6.25
N ASN A 18 7.59 2.68 -6.88
CA ASN A 18 7.18 4.06 -6.83
C ASN A 18 6.54 4.41 -5.47
N ARG A 19 6.30 5.71 -5.25
CA ARG A 19 5.73 6.20 -3.97
C ARG A 19 4.38 5.54 -3.63
N LYS A 20 3.50 5.35 -4.62
CA LYS A 20 2.15 4.79 -4.41
C LYS A 20 2.21 3.31 -4.02
N GLU A 21 3.05 2.52 -4.70
CA GLU A 21 3.34 1.13 -4.32
C GLU A 21 3.81 1.01 -2.89
N ARG A 22 4.77 1.87 -2.52
CA ARG A 22 5.36 1.83 -1.20
C ARG A 22 4.33 2.17 -0.12
N THR A 23 3.48 3.17 -0.37
CA THR A 23 2.36 3.48 0.51
C THR A 23 1.39 2.31 0.62
N ILE A 24 1.04 1.64 -0.49
CA ILE A 24 0.14 0.47 -0.47
C ILE A 24 0.73 -0.66 0.37
N LEU A 25 2.01 -0.99 0.20
CA LEU A 25 2.68 -2.04 0.98
C LEU A 25 2.81 -1.68 2.46
N TYR A 26 3.08 -0.41 2.77
CA TYR A 26 3.11 0.10 4.14
C TYR A 26 1.73 -0.06 4.81
N CYS A 27 0.66 0.40 4.15
CA CYS A 27 -0.70 0.26 4.68
C CYS A 27 -1.10 -1.20 4.83
N LEU A 28 -0.70 -2.07 3.89
CA LEU A 28 -0.93 -3.51 3.98
C LEU A 28 -0.25 -4.10 5.22
N HIS A 29 1.03 -3.80 5.43
CA HIS A 29 1.80 -4.29 6.57
C HIS A 29 1.19 -3.85 7.91
N GLU A 30 0.88 -2.56 8.05
CA GLU A 30 0.28 -2.03 9.28
C GLU A 30 -1.10 -2.67 9.54
N THR A 31 -1.94 -2.79 8.50
CA THR A 31 -3.27 -3.36 8.64
C THR A 31 -3.22 -4.86 8.97
N GLN A 32 -2.24 -5.60 8.43
CA GLN A 32 -2.04 -7.00 8.80
C GLN A 32 -1.72 -7.14 10.29
N ARG A 33 -0.84 -6.29 10.83
CA ARG A 33 -0.50 -6.29 12.26
C ARG A 33 -1.71 -6.01 13.15
N GLU A 34 -2.54 -5.05 12.75
CA GLU A 34 -3.80 -4.75 13.45
C GLU A 34 -4.78 -5.94 13.43
N LEU A 35 -4.77 -6.73 12.34
CA LEU A 35 -5.63 -7.90 12.19
C LEU A 35 -5.03 -9.20 12.75
N ASN A 36 -3.90 -9.15 13.47
CA ASN A 36 -3.14 -10.30 13.96
C ASN A 36 -2.66 -11.21 12.81
N ASP A 37 -2.00 -10.61 11.82
CA ASP A 37 -1.45 -11.25 10.61
C ASP A 37 -2.48 -12.00 9.75
N ARG A 38 -3.78 -11.68 9.93
CA ARG A 38 -4.85 -12.17 9.07
C ARG A 38 -4.89 -11.43 7.75
N ASN A 39 -5.60 -12.02 6.79
CA ASN A 39 -5.77 -11.45 5.46
C ASN A 39 -6.49 -10.09 5.54
N VAL A 40 -5.96 -9.09 4.84
CA VAL A 40 -6.54 -7.75 4.79
C VAL A 40 -7.53 -7.67 3.62
N PRO A 41 -8.81 -7.36 3.86
CA PRO A 41 -9.77 -7.14 2.78
C PRO A 41 -9.33 -5.96 1.89
N THR A 42 -9.37 -6.13 0.57
CA THR A 42 -8.94 -5.11 -0.41
C THR A 42 -9.62 -3.76 -0.18
N ILE A 43 -10.91 -3.75 0.17
CA ILE A 43 -11.67 -2.52 0.45
C ILE A 43 -11.13 -1.78 1.70
N MET A 44 -10.71 -2.52 2.71
CA MET A 44 -10.11 -1.96 3.92
C MET A 44 -8.74 -1.36 3.61
N LEU A 45 -7.93 -2.09 2.82
CA LEU A 45 -6.65 -1.57 2.36
C LEU A 45 -6.81 -0.29 1.54
N TYR A 46 -7.76 -0.27 0.60
CA TYR A 46 -8.05 0.94 -0.20
C TYR A 46 -8.40 2.13 0.70
N GLY A 47 -9.30 1.94 1.67
CA GLY A 47 -9.66 2.96 2.66
C GLY A 47 -8.45 3.51 3.41
N ARG A 48 -7.53 2.65 3.84
CA ARG A 48 -6.29 3.08 4.50
C ARG A 48 -5.38 3.87 3.57
N VAL A 49 -5.25 3.46 2.31
CA VAL A 49 -4.34 4.12 1.35
C VAL A 49 -4.82 5.53 1.00
N VAL A 50 -6.12 5.74 0.81
CA VAL A 50 -6.69 7.07 0.51
C VAL A 50 -6.56 8.06 1.68
N GLU A 51 -6.37 7.58 2.91
CA GLU A 51 -6.03 8.44 4.06
C GLU A 51 -4.60 9.03 3.96
N HIS A 52 -3.70 8.39 3.20
CA HIS A 52 -2.29 8.78 3.08
C HIS A 52 -1.96 9.47 1.76
N ILE A 53 -2.61 9.10 0.67
CA ILE A 53 -2.33 9.61 -0.69
C ILE A 53 -3.61 9.76 -1.51
N ASP A 54 -3.59 10.70 -2.46
CA ASP A 54 -4.59 10.77 -3.51
C ASP A 54 -4.34 9.68 -4.56
N ILE A 55 -5.31 8.79 -4.74
CA ILE A 55 -5.26 7.66 -5.66
C ILE A 55 -6.68 7.26 -6.07
N SER A 56 -6.90 6.96 -7.35
CA SER A 56 -8.19 6.42 -7.81
C SER A 56 -8.29 4.92 -7.54
N GLU A 57 -9.51 4.38 -7.52
CA GLU A 57 -9.73 2.94 -7.40
C GLU A 57 -9.02 2.17 -8.54
N ASP A 58 -9.14 2.63 -9.79
CA ASP A 58 -8.50 2.00 -10.95
C ASP A 58 -6.97 1.96 -10.83
N GLU A 59 -6.36 3.05 -10.37
CA GLU A 59 -4.92 3.12 -10.19
C GLU A 59 -4.47 2.20 -9.04
N PHE A 60 -5.22 2.15 -7.95
CA PHE A 60 -4.98 1.24 -6.85
C PHE A 60 -5.05 -0.23 -7.30
N GLN A 61 -6.08 -0.62 -8.05
CA GLN A 61 -6.23 -1.97 -8.59
C GLN A 61 -5.11 -2.33 -9.58
N THR A 62 -4.69 -1.38 -10.42
CA THR A 62 -3.57 -1.55 -11.33
C THR A 62 -2.27 -1.83 -10.58
N ILE A 63 -1.99 -1.05 -9.54
CA ILE A 63 -0.80 -1.23 -8.70
C ILE A 63 -0.86 -2.57 -7.96
N LEU A 64 -2.00 -2.93 -7.36
CA LEU A 64 -2.16 -4.24 -6.70
C LEU A 64 -1.96 -5.41 -7.67
N SER A 65 -2.46 -5.30 -8.90
CA SER A 65 -2.29 -6.33 -9.93
C SER A 65 -0.82 -6.51 -10.32
N ARG A 66 -0.06 -5.40 -10.40
CA ARG A 66 1.38 -5.43 -10.60
C ARG A 66 2.10 -6.08 -9.41
N LEU A 67 1.80 -5.67 -8.18
CA LEU A 67 2.45 -6.17 -6.96
C LEU A 67 2.20 -7.67 -6.73
N THR A 68 1.04 -8.18 -7.16
CA THR A 68 0.68 -9.61 -7.00
C THR A 68 1.10 -10.48 -8.19
N GLY A 69 1.75 -9.92 -9.20
CA GLY A 69 2.18 -10.65 -10.41
C GLY A 69 1.01 -11.13 -11.29
N LYS A 70 -0.23 -10.65 -11.04
CA LYS A 70 -1.42 -11.01 -11.81
C LYS A 70 -1.61 -10.19 -13.10
N GLY A 71 -0.71 -9.24 -13.37
CA GLY A 71 -0.75 -8.37 -14.55
C GLY A 71 -0.20 -8.95 -15.86
N GLY A 72 -0.07 -10.27 -16.00
CA GLY A 72 0.32 -10.93 -17.24
C GLY A 72 -0.86 -11.68 -17.88
N ILE A 73 -1.58 -11.03 -18.78
CA ILE A 73 -2.38 -11.67 -19.84
C ILE A 73 -2.00 -11.07 -21.19
#